data_AF-A0A9P7V7N3-F1
#
_entry.id   AF-A0A9P7V7N3-F1
#
_cell.length_a   1.000
_cell.length_b   1.000
_cell.length_c   1.000
_cell.angle_alpha   90.00
_cell.angle_beta   90.00
_cell.angle_gamma   90.00
#
_symmetry.space_group_name_H-M   'P 1'
#
loop_
_entity.id
_entity.type
_entity.pdbx_description
1 polymer ?
#
loop_
_entity_poly.entity_id
_entity_poly.type
_entity_poly.pdbx_seq_one_letter_code
_entity_poly.pdbx_strand_id
1 'polypeptide(L)'
;MAKNKSVAKVKQQYEFLLTGDLKYSCDVWISYLKFTIDFIDEHGLTDLIALFERARKVIGFDYWKSEQFYLLYLQSIITYKPKNYLLIYYTLVRIAVEVPMYNYRVFHQIWLQFLGTLKYNQMKYLKMLNKQLQPQKTSKENLLKVSKLKWKKSLTDLYITTQYKSYELFKWEKQLANDNSIDIWKSYLQFVIVNYPSNYCESLFERALLEHSAESSLWWMYASWLLNQQKPMAARQTLYRSIKHLVQQESTIARLVDMELYARNYLKARDLLLGYMESTSNSGNNVILFEKLIMVELVVHANDEGYILGLFKDFLNELGAEEVEDTIGYICYRLSLIQSIDVELRHELIMKYSSNSSSFYKLAICYITQQLKQSQPATEPQKPNFNLLIETYL
;
A
#
# COMPACT_ATOMS: atom_id res chain seq x y z
N MET A 1 -2.62 42.57 7.13
CA MET A 1 -3.68 41.58 6.86
C MET A 1 -3.53 40.83 5.52
N ALA A 2 -3.17 41.49 4.40
CA ALA A 2 -3.00 40.81 3.11
C ALA A 2 -1.88 39.74 3.07
N LYS A 3 -0.73 40.00 3.71
CA LYS A 3 0.40 39.05 3.81
C LYS A 3 -0.01 37.72 4.50
N ASN A 4 -0.78 37.79 5.59
CA ASN A 4 -1.23 36.60 6.33
C ASN A 4 -2.24 35.77 5.52
N LYS A 5 -3.11 36.41 4.73
CA LYS A 5 -4.03 35.70 3.81
C LYS A 5 -3.26 34.96 2.71
N SER A 6 -2.18 35.54 2.19
CA SER A 6 -1.32 34.89 1.20
C SER A 6 -0.61 33.66 1.76
N VAL A 7 0.00 33.77 2.96
CA VAL A 7 0.68 32.65 3.63
C VAL A 7 -0.27 31.49 3.92
N ALA A 8 -1.49 31.77 4.41
CA ALA A 8 -2.49 30.74 4.68
C ALA A 8 -2.89 29.97 3.40
N LYS A 9 -3.04 30.67 2.27
CA LYS A 9 -3.36 30.05 0.97
C LYS A 9 -2.24 29.11 0.50
N VAL A 10 -0.98 29.53 0.61
CA VAL A 10 0.17 28.66 0.25
C VAL A 10 0.26 27.44 1.16
N LYS A 11 0.02 27.62 2.48
CA LYS A 11 -0.04 26.50 3.44
C LYS A 11 -1.12 25.48 3.05
N GLN A 12 -2.30 25.96 2.68
CA GLN A 12 -3.41 25.12 2.24
C GLN A 12 -3.07 24.35 0.95
N GLN A 13 -2.34 24.97 0.02
CA GLN A 13 -1.89 24.32 -1.20
C GLN A 13 -0.92 23.17 -0.90
N TYR A 14 0.05 23.36 0.01
CA TYR A 14 0.93 22.27 0.43
C TYR A 14 0.18 21.13 1.11
N GLU A 15 -0.72 21.43 2.06
CA GLU A 15 -1.52 20.40 2.73
C GLU A 15 -2.42 19.63 1.73
N PHE A 16 -2.94 20.30 0.70
CA PHE A 16 -3.66 19.63 -0.40
C PHE A 16 -2.75 18.65 -1.17
N LEU A 17 -1.53 19.07 -1.54
CA LEU A 17 -0.58 18.18 -2.22
C LEU A 17 -0.19 16.98 -1.35
N LEU A 18 -0.01 17.19 -0.05
CA LEU A 18 0.41 16.17 0.91
C LEU A 18 -0.71 15.23 1.37
N THR A 19 -1.97 15.57 1.07
CA THR A 19 -3.12 14.67 1.28
C THR A 19 -3.48 13.86 0.02
N GLY A 20 -2.94 14.24 -1.13
CA GLY A 20 -3.11 13.54 -2.41
C GLY A 20 -1.93 12.64 -2.77
N ASP A 21 -1.65 12.56 -4.07
CA ASP A 21 -0.68 11.60 -4.64
C ASP A 21 0.79 11.96 -4.30
N LEU A 22 1.05 13.21 -3.92
CA LEU A 22 2.38 13.67 -3.53
C LEU A 22 2.65 13.53 -2.02
N LYS A 23 1.81 12.80 -1.29
CA LYS A 23 1.99 12.54 0.14
C LYS A 23 3.39 12.02 0.48
N TYR A 24 4.00 11.17 -0.34
CA TYR A 24 5.33 10.60 -0.08
C TYR A 24 6.47 11.33 -0.81
N SER A 25 6.19 12.48 -1.44
CA SER A 25 7.23 13.27 -2.11
C SER A 25 8.12 13.99 -1.11
N CYS A 26 9.39 13.58 -1.04
CA CYS A 26 10.40 14.21 -0.19
C CYS A 26 10.56 15.71 -0.48
N ASP A 27 10.59 16.09 -1.77
CA ASP A 27 10.83 17.48 -2.16
C ASP A 27 9.67 18.40 -1.77
N VAL A 28 8.41 17.92 -1.88
CA VAL A 28 7.23 18.67 -1.42
C VAL A 28 7.28 18.87 0.10
N TRP A 29 7.56 17.81 0.86
CA TRP A 29 7.69 17.92 2.32
C TRP A 29 8.81 18.85 2.75
N ILE A 30 10.01 18.71 2.18
CA ILE A 30 11.16 19.57 2.53
C ILE A 30 10.87 21.02 2.17
N SER A 31 10.25 21.28 1.03
CA SER A 31 9.83 22.63 0.63
C SER A 31 8.79 23.20 1.59
N TYR A 32 7.81 22.39 1.99
CA TYR A 32 6.77 22.81 2.94
C TYR A 32 7.33 23.11 4.33
N LEU A 33 8.27 22.29 4.81
CA LEU A 33 8.94 22.51 6.09
C LEU A 33 9.77 23.80 6.07
N LYS A 34 10.55 24.04 5.01
CA LYS A 34 11.30 25.30 4.83
C LYS A 34 10.37 26.50 4.83
N PHE A 35 9.30 26.45 4.02
CA PHE A 35 8.28 27.49 4.01
C PHE A 35 7.70 27.71 5.41
N THR A 36 7.36 26.66 6.15
CA THR A 36 6.77 26.79 7.49
C THR A 36 7.76 27.42 8.48
N ILE A 37 9.05 27.09 8.39
CA ILE A 37 10.11 27.70 9.21
C ILE A 37 10.22 29.21 8.93
N ASP A 38 10.13 29.63 7.67
CA ASP A 38 10.26 31.05 7.30
C ASP A 38 9.09 31.92 7.79
N PHE A 39 7.93 31.30 8.07
CA PHE A 39 6.69 31.99 8.43
C PHE A 39 6.11 31.60 9.79
N ILE A 40 6.90 30.93 10.65
CA ILE A 40 6.45 30.54 11.99
C ILE A 40 6.45 31.73 12.97
N ASP A 41 5.43 31.80 13.80
CA ASP A 41 5.36 32.70 14.95
C ASP A 41 5.85 32.01 16.24
N GLU A 42 6.07 32.77 17.32
CA GLU A 42 6.58 32.23 18.59
C GLU A 42 5.66 31.13 19.20
N HIS A 43 4.37 31.14 18.85
CA HIS A 43 3.39 30.16 19.33
C HIS A 43 3.32 28.89 18.47
N GLY A 44 3.80 28.93 17.21
CA GLY A 44 3.71 27.82 16.26
C GLY A 44 4.76 26.70 16.45
N LEU A 45 5.65 26.79 17.43
CA LEU A 45 6.75 25.82 17.60
C LEU A 45 6.26 24.39 17.81
N THR A 46 5.19 24.21 18.60
CA THR A 46 4.58 22.90 18.83
C THR A 46 4.04 22.32 17.52
N ASP A 47 3.40 23.15 16.71
CA ASP A 47 2.84 22.74 15.42
C ASP A 47 3.93 22.39 14.41
N LEU A 48 5.06 23.12 14.41
CA LEU A 48 6.21 22.80 13.57
C LEU A 48 6.82 21.45 13.96
N ILE A 49 6.99 21.17 15.25
CA ILE A 49 7.52 19.87 15.70
C ILE A 49 6.55 18.75 15.30
N ALA A 50 5.25 18.94 15.47
CA ALA A 50 4.24 17.98 15.03
C ALA A 50 4.28 17.78 13.50
N LEU A 51 4.50 18.85 12.74
CA LEU A 51 4.65 18.79 11.28
C LEU A 51 5.89 17.99 10.87
N PHE A 52 7.03 18.20 11.51
CA PHE A 52 8.23 17.38 11.29
C PHE A 52 8.01 15.91 11.66
N GLU A 53 7.31 15.61 12.75
CA GLU A 53 7.00 14.23 13.13
C GLU A 53 6.02 13.57 12.14
N ARG A 54 5.08 14.33 11.56
CA ARG A 54 4.25 13.85 10.44
C ARG A 54 5.14 13.51 9.24
N ALA A 55 6.01 14.43 8.83
CA ALA A 55 6.94 14.23 7.72
C ALA A 55 7.86 13.02 7.94
N ARG A 56 8.43 12.87 9.14
CA ARG A 56 9.36 11.79 9.50
C ARG A 56 8.75 10.41 9.28
N LYS A 57 7.46 10.24 9.58
CA LYS A 57 6.76 8.96 9.38
C LYS A 57 6.59 8.58 7.91
N VAL A 58 6.66 9.56 7.01
CA VAL A 58 6.33 9.40 5.59
C VAL A 58 7.60 9.39 4.73
N ILE A 59 8.51 10.34 4.97
CA ILE A 59 9.73 10.55 4.16
C ILE A 59 11.04 10.30 4.92
N GLY A 60 10.98 9.95 6.22
CA GLY A 60 12.19 9.77 7.04
C GLY A 60 13.01 8.53 6.72
N PHE A 61 12.55 7.68 5.80
CA PHE A 61 13.25 6.46 5.35
C PHE A 61 13.78 6.56 3.91
N ASP A 62 13.58 7.68 3.22
CA ASP A 62 14.07 7.84 1.86
C ASP A 62 15.61 7.77 1.82
N TYR A 63 16.14 6.99 0.89
CA TYR A 63 17.57 6.70 0.85
C TYR A 63 18.44 7.95 0.55
N TRP A 64 17.96 8.85 -0.30
CA TRP A 64 18.75 9.99 -0.78
C TRP A 64 18.45 11.28 -0.02
N LYS A 65 17.19 11.52 0.33
CA LYS A 65 16.69 12.80 0.85
C LYS A 65 16.52 12.82 2.37
N SER A 66 16.55 11.66 3.05
CA SER A 66 16.42 11.62 4.51
C SER A 66 17.49 12.44 5.22
N GLU A 67 18.73 12.48 4.71
CA GLU A 67 19.79 13.30 5.29
C GLU A 67 19.39 14.78 5.36
N GLN A 68 18.97 15.33 4.21
CA GLN A 68 18.53 16.73 4.12
C GLN A 68 17.35 17.01 5.07
N PHE A 69 16.38 16.08 5.13
CA PHE A 69 15.24 16.18 6.02
C PHE A 69 15.66 16.20 7.50
N TYR A 70 16.48 15.25 7.94
CA TYR A 70 16.91 15.17 9.34
C TYR A 70 17.80 16.34 9.75
N LEU A 71 18.68 16.82 8.86
CA LEU A 71 19.50 18.02 9.12
C LEU A 71 18.62 19.27 9.28
N LEU A 72 17.61 19.44 8.42
CA LEU A 72 16.64 20.52 8.54
C LEU A 72 15.90 20.44 9.89
N TYR A 73 15.47 19.24 10.29
CA TYR A 73 14.77 19.05 11.56
C TYR A 73 15.67 19.33 12.77
N LEU A 74 16.91 18.83 12.77
CA LEU A 74 17.89 19.11 13.81
C LEU A 74 18.21 20.60 13.92
N GLN A 75 18.33 21.29 12.78
CA GLN A 75 18.54 22.75 12.73
C GLN A 75 17.37 23.49 13.38
N SER A 76 16.12 23.14 13.06
CA SER A 76 14.94 23.76 13.69
C SER A 76 14.93 23.56 15.21
N ILE A 77 15.29 22.36 15.70
CA ILE A 77 15.36 22.10 17.15
C ILE A 77 16.41 22.99 17.83
N ILE A 78 17.57 23.21 17.19
CA ILE A 78 18.64 24.08 17.72
C ILE A 78 18.22 25.55 17.69
N THR A 79 17.57 26.00 16.61
CA THR A 79 17.16 27.40 16.42
C THR A 79 16.11 27.81 17.45
N TYR A 80 15.04 27.01 17.58
CA TYR A 80 13.89 27.40 18.40
C TYR A 80 13.92 26.87 19.84
N LYS A 81 14.80 25.90 20.14
CA LYS A 81 15.03 25.34 21.48
C LYS A 81 13.73 25.07 22.27
N PRO A 82 12.83 24.19 21.76
CA PRO A 82 11.62 23.79 22.51
C PRO A 82 11.95 23.25 23.91
N LYS A 83 10.92 23.11 24.74
CA LYS A 83 11.08 22.47 26.06
C LYS A 83 11.73 21.08 25.88
N ASN A 84 12.80 20.82 26.62
CA ASN A 84 13.63 19.61 26.51
C ASN A 84 14.33 19.43 25.14
N TYR A 85 14.65 20.50 24.41
CA TYR A 85 15.25 20.42 23.06
C TYR A 85 16.46 19.48 22.97
N LEU A 86 17.34 19.42 23.98
CA LEU A 86 18.48 18.49 23.98
C LEU A 86 18.04 17.02 23.94
N LEU A 87 16.99 16.65 24.68
CA LEU A 87 16.47 15.29 24.65
C LEU A 87 15.86 14.99 23.28
N ILE A 88 15.06 15.92 22.72
CA ILE A 88 14.46 15.76 21.39
C ILE A 88 15.56 15.63 20.33
N TYR A 89 16.54 16.53 20.36
CA TYR A 89 17.68 16.56 19.47
C TYR A 89 18.43 15.22 19.47
N TYR A 90 18.88 14.73 20.64
CA TYR A 90 19.60 13.47 20.70
C TYR A 90 18.69 12.25 20.51
N THR A 91 17.39 12.33 20.73
CA THR A 91 16.49 11.24 20.29
C THR A 91 16.46 11.19 18.77
N LEU A 92 16.37 12.34 18.10
CA LEU A 92 16.32 12.43 16.66
C LEU A 92 17.63 12.00 15.99
N VAL A 93 18.79 12.43 16.51
CA VAL A 93 20.09 11.97 15.97
C VAL A 93 20.20 10.45 16.09
N ARG A 94 19.74 9.85 17.20
CA ARG A 94 19.77 8.39 17.36
C ARG A 94 18.93 7.72 16.28
N ILE A 95 17.70 8.18 16.09
CA ILE A 95 16.80 7.67 15.05
C ILE A 95 17.49 7.78 13.68
N ALA A 96 18.09 8.92 13.35
CA ALA A 96 18.77 9.13 12.07
C ALA A 96 19.98 8.21 11.87
N VAL A 97 20.72 7.84 12.93
CA VAL A 97 21.83 6.86 12.85
C VAL A 97 21.31 5.44 12.57
N GLU A 98 20.09 5.11 12.99
CA GLU A 98 19.46 3.81 12.76
C GLU A 98 18.87 3.67 11.33
N VAL A 99 18.71 4.78 10.60
CA VAL A 99 18.17 4.77 9.22
C VAL A 99 19.28 4.52 8.20
N PRO A 100 19.17 3.48 7.35
CA PRO A 100 20.15 3.20 6.30
C PRO A 100 19.91 4.11 5.09
N MET A 101 20.47 5.31 5.13
CA MET A 101 20.46 6.30 4.05
C MET A 101 21.86 6.46 3.42
N TYR A 102 21.97 7.15 2.29
CA TYR A 102 23.24 7.34 1.58
C TYR A 102 24.33 8.00 2.45
N ASN A 103 24.01 9.17 3.03
CA ASN A 103 24.96 9.95 3.83
C ASN A 103 24.78 9.76 5.35
N TYR A 104 24.51 8.53 5.80
CA TYR A 104 24.31 8.20 7.22
C TYR A 104 25.48 8.62 8.14
N ARG A 105 26.70 8.74 7.60
CA ARG A 105 27.93 9.11 8.32
C ARG A 105 27.80 10.45 9.07
N VAL A 106 27.03 11.40 8.54
CA VAL A 106 26.87 12.73 9.15
C VAL A 106 26.27 12.63 10.55
N PHE A 107 25.23 11.83 10.73
CA PHE A 107 24.57 11.66 12.04
C PHE A 107 25.46 10.92 13.06
N HIS A 108 26.28 9.99 12.58
CA HIS A 108 27.28 9.33 13.42
C HIS A 108 28.34 10.32 13.94
N GLN A 109 28.81 11.24 13.08
CA GLN A 109 29.75 12.28 13.49
C GLN A 109 29.13 13.24 14.52
N ILE A 110 27.89 13.69 14.30
CA ILE A 110 27.15 14.52 15.26
C ILE A 110 27.06 13.82 16.61
N TRP A 111 26.77 12.52 16.62
CA TRP A 111 26.69 11.74 17.86
C TRP A 111 28.04 11.61 18.57
N LEU A 112 29.12 11.34 17.83
CA LEU A 112 30.47 11.23 18.40
C LEU A 112 30.94 12.56 19.00
N GLN A 113 30.67 13.68 18.32
CA GLN A 113 30.95 15.03 18.85
C GLN A 113 30.19 15.29 20.15
N PHE A 114 28.93 14.87 20.23
CA PHE A 114 28.15 14.92 21.47
C PHE A 114 28.79 14.09 22.58
N LEU A 115 29.15 12.83 22.33
CA LEU A 115 29.80 12.00 23.35
C LEU A 115 31.14 12.60 23.82
N GLY A 116 31.90 13.22 22.91
CA GLY A 116 33.13 13.94 23.23
C GLY A 116 32.88 15.08 24.22
N THR A 117 31.88 15.91 23.95
CA THR A 117 31.53 17.12 24.71
C THR A 117 30.60 16.88 25.91
N LEU A 118 30.04 15.67 26.06
CA LEU A 118 29.07 15.32 27.09
C LEU A 118 29.60 15.58 28.51
N LYS A 119 28.83 16.34 29.29
CA LYS A 119 29.07 16.62 30.71
C LYS A 119 28.22 15.70 31.62
N TYR A 120 28.63 15.55 32.88
CA TYR A 120 27.94 14.67 33.84
C TYR A 120 26.45 15.01 34.03
N ASN A 121 26.10 16.30 34.11
CA ASN A 121 24.72 16.76 34.25
C ASN A 121 23.82 16.45 33.03
N GLN A 122 24.41 16.15 31.87
CA GLN A 122 23.71 15.75 30.64
C GLN A 122 23.55 14.23 30.52
N MET A 123 24.18 13.44 31.40
CA MET A 123 24.04 11.97 31.38
C MET A 123 22.60 11.49 31.56
N LYS A 124 21.74 12.30 32.18
CA LYS A 124 20.30 11.99 32.30
C LYS A 124 19.65 11.73 30.94
N TYR A 125 20.09 12.41 29.88
CA TYR A 125 19.56 12.21 28.53
C TYR A 125 19.95 10.85 27.96
N LEU A 126 21.20 10.42 28.15
CA LEU A 126 21.63 9.07 27.78
C LEU A 126 20.85 7.99 28.54
N LYS A 127 20.61 8.19 29.84
CA LYS A 127 19.81 7.25 30.65
C LYS A 127 18.38 7.11 30.14
N MET A 128 17.78 8.19 29.64
CA MET A 128 16.45 8.16 29.04
C MET A 128 16.45 7.44 27.68
N LEU A 129 17.54 7.55 26.93
CA LEU A 129 17.69 6.89 25.64
C LEU A 129 17.89 5.37 25.78
N ASN A 130 18.74 4.90 26.69
CA ASN A 130 18.91 3.48 26.95
C ASN A 130 19.20 3.18 28.42
N LYS A 131 18.22 2.53 29.09
CA LYS A 131 18.32 2.16 30.50
C LYS A 131 19.36 1.07 30.78
N GLN A 132 19.69 0.23 29.79
CA GLN A 132 20.58 -0.92 29.95
C GLN A 132 22.08 -0.54 29.97
N LEU A 133 22.45 0.63 29.44
CA LEU A 133 23.85 1.06 29.36
C LEU A 133 24.36 1.73 30.65
N GLN A 134 23.68 1.54 31.78
CA GLN A 134 24.06 2.16 33.05
C GLN A 134 25.19 1.39 33.76
N PRO A 135 26.30 2.05 34.14
CA PRO A 135 27.28 1.47 35.04
C PRO A 135 26.71 1.41 36.48
N GLN A 136 26.98 0.31 37.18
CA GLN A 136 26.65 0.14 38.59
C GLN A 136 27.65 0.91 39.47
N LYS A 137 27.13 1.66 40.47
CA LYS A 137 27.82 2.32 41.59
C LYS A 137 29.33 2.56 41.44
N THR A 138 29.72 3.63 40.74
CA THR A 138 31.10 4.16 40.70
C THR A 138 31.13 5.66 41.00
N SER A 139 32.31 6.21 41.30
CA SER A 139 32.52 7.67 41.41
C SER A 139 32.06 8.42 40.16
N LYS A 140 31.64 9.69 40.29
CA LYS A 140 31.00 10.47 39.21
C LYS A 140 31.86 10.57 37.94
N GLU A 141 33.18 10.75 38.07
CA GLU A 141 34.10 10.86 36.93
C GLU A 141 34.31 9.52 36.23
N ASN A 142 34.52 8.45 37.00
CA ASN A 142 34.63 7.10 36.44
C ASN A 142 33.32 6.67 35.79
N LEU A 143 32.17 7.04 36.36
CA LEU A 143 30.85 6.78 35.79
C LEU A 143 30.69 7.45 34.42
N LEU A 144 31.14 8.71 34.26
CA LEU A 144 31.09 9.43 33.00
C LEU A 144 32.01 8.77 31.96
N LYS A 145 33.27 8.49 32.31
CA LYS A 145 34.24 7.85 31.41
C LYS A 145 33.75 6.48 30.93
N VAL A 146 33.32 5.62 31.85
CA VAL A 146 32.79 4.27 31.55
C VAL A 146 31.53 4.35 30.69
N SER A 147 30.62 5.28 30.99
CA SER A 147 29.40 5.47 30.19
C SER A 147 29.74 5.92 28.77
N LYS A 148 30.64 6.89 28.60
CA LYS A 148 31.09 7.34 27.27
C LYS A 148 31.67 6.18 26.45
N LEU A 149 32.49 5.33 27.07
CA LEU A 149 33.05 4.14 26.43
C LEU A 149 31.97 3.13 25.99
N LYS A 150 31.02 2.80 26.87
CA LYS A 150 29.91 1.88 26.54
C LYS A 150 29.05 2.41 25.40
N TRP A 151 28.70 3.69 25.44
CA TRP A 151 27.93 4.34 24.37
C TRP A 151 28.70 4.43 23.07
N LYS A 152 30.01 4.73 23.11
CA LYS A 152 30.87 4.75 21.93
C LYS A 152 30.92 3.38 21.25
N LYS A 153 31.05 2.28 22.04
CA LYS A 153 31.01 0.91 21.52
C LYS A 153 29.66 0.61 20.87
N SER A 154 28.56 0.78 21.60
CA SER A 154 27.20 0.52 21.08
C SER A 154 26.89 1.32 19.82
N LEU A 155 27.36 2.56 19.73
CA LEU A 155 27.20 3.40 18.54
C LEU A 155 28.05 2.88 17.37
N THR A 156 29.27 2.41 17.64
CA THR A 156 30.15 1.86 16.60
C THR A 156 29.53 0.58 16.02
N ASP A 157 28.97 -0.28 16.86
CA ASP A 157 28.27 -1.50 16.42
C ASP A 157 27.03 -1.14 15.56
N LEU A 158 26.26 -0.13 15.99
CA LEU A 158 25.13 0.39 15.21
C LEU A 158 25.59 0.99 13.87
N TYR A 159 26.66 1.78 13.87
CA TYR A 159 27.23 2.38 12.66
C TYR A 159 27.66 1.32 11.64
N ILE A 160 28.34 0.26 12.09
CA ILE A 160 28.75 -0.86 11.22
C ILE A 160 27.51 -1.53 10.61
N THR A 161 26.45 -1.72 11.42
CA THR A 161 25.19 -2.31 10.95
C THR A 161 24.50 -1.41 9.91
N THR A 162 24.38 -0.10 10.19
CA THR A 162 23.79 0.86 9.27
C THR A 162 24.62 1.00 7.99
N GLN A 163 25.95 0.98 8.10
CA GLN A 163 26.87 0.98 6.96
C GLN A 163 26.64 -0.21 6.05
N TYR A 164 26.58 -1.42 6.61
CA TYR A 164 26.31 -2.64 5.86
C TYR A 164 24.97 -2.55 5.12
N LYS A 165 23.90 -2.19 5.83
CA LYS A 165 22.56 -2.04 5.24
C LYS A 165 22.49 -0.95 4.16
N SER A 166 23.16 0.18 4.39
CA SER A 166 23.22 1.27 3.40
C SER A 166 23.94 0.81 2.13
N TYR A 167 25.01 0.02 2.26
CA TYR A 167 25.73 -0.54 1.11
C TYR A 167 24.88 -1.56 0.32
N GLU A 168 24.10 -2.40 1.01
CA GLU A 168 23.15 -3.31 0.34
C GLU A 168 22.11 -2.54 -0.49
N LEU A 169 21.55 -1.47 0.07
CA LEU A 169 20.59 -0.61 -0.63
C LEU A 169 21.24 0.16 -1.78
N PHE A 170 22.48 0.63 -1.61
CA PHE A 170 23.20 1.37 -2.64
C PHE A 170 23.28 0.61 -3.97
N LYS A 171 23.40 -0.72 -3.93
CA LYS A 171 23.40 -1.55 -5.14
C LYS A 171 22.13 -1.32 -5.97
N TRP A 172 20.97 -1.37 -5.32
CA TRP A 172 19.66 -1.17 -5.97
C TRP A 172 19.46 0.28 -6.41
N GLU A 173 19.78 1.23 -5.54
CA GLU A 173 19.66 2.66 -5.81
C GLU A 173 20.55 3.09 -6.99
N LYS A 174 21.75 2.53 -7.09
CA LYS A 174 22.64 2.73 -8.24
C LYS A 174 22.11 2.08 -9.52
N GLN A 175 21.48 0.90 -9.42
CA GLN A 175 20.84 0.26 -10.57
C GLN A 175 19.70 1.11 -11.09
N LEU A 176 18.81 1.59 -10.22
CA LEU A 176 17.71 2.48 -10.58
C LEU A 176 18.17 3.80 -11.21
N ALA A 177 19.29 4.35 -10.73
CA ALA A 177 19.88 5.56 -11.32
C ALA A 177 20.39 5.33 -12.76
N ASN A 178 20.76 4.09 -13.12
CA ASN A 178 21.24 3.74 -14.45
C ASN A 178 20.11 3.26 -15.37
N ASP A 179 19.20 2.46 -14.84
CA ASP A 179 18.03 1.92 -15.52
C ASP A 179 16.84 1.96 -14.57
N ASN A 180 15.85 2.80 -14.90
CA ASN A 180 14.65 2.97 -14.12
C ASN A 180 13.53 2.05 -14.62
N SER A 181 13.82 0.76 -14.75
CA SER A 181 12.86 -0.24 -15.23
C SER A 181 12.02 -0.81 -14.09
N ILE A 182 10.77 -1.16 -14.41
CA ILE A 182 9.82 -1.72 -13.44
C ILE A 182 10.30 -3.05 -12.83
N ASP A 183 11.08 -3.83 -13.57
CA ASP A 183 11.60 -5.11 -13.10
C ASP A 183 12.67 -4.95 -12.01
N ILE A 184 13.51 -3.91 -12.12
CA ILE A 184 14.46 -3.55 -11.07
C ILE A 184 13.70 -3.10 -9.82
N TRP A 185 12.66 -2.27 -9.98
CA TRP A 185 11.81 -1.86 -8.86
C TRP A 185 11.14 -3.03 -8.16
N LYS A 186 10.54 -3.97 -8.90
CA LYS A 186 9.91 -5.17 -8.33
C LYS A 186 10.92 -6.01 -7.55
N SER A 187 12.10 -6.23 -8.12
CA SER A 187 13.18 -6.98 -7.47
C SER A 187 13.67 -6.28 -6.19
N TYR A 188 13.81 -4.96 -6.23
CA TYR A 188 14.19 -4.16 -5.08
C TYR A 188 13.13 -4.21 -3.97
N LEU A 189 11.86 -4.07 -4.33
CA LEU A 189 10.73 -4.17 -3.39
C LEU A 189 10.67 -5.57 -2.74
N GLN A 190 10.85 -6.64 -3.51
CA GLN A 190 10.92 -8.00 -2.96
C GLN A 190 12.05 -8.16 -1.95
N PHE A 191 13.25 -7.65 -2.28
CA PHE A 191 14.37 -7.64 -1.35
C PHE A 191 14.03 -6.89 -0.05
N VAL A 192 13.39 -5.72 -0.17
CA VAL A 192 13.08 -4.87 0.99
C VAL A 192 11.99 -5.47 1.88
N ILE A 193 10.95 -6.08 1.29
CA ILE A 193 9.86 -6.74 2.02
C ILE A 193 10.39 -7.81 2.98
N VAL A 194 11.44 -8.53 2.59
CA VAL A 194 12.03 -9.60 3.40
C VAL A 194 12.95 -9.06 4.50
N ASN A 195 13.68 -7.97 4.24
CA ASN A 195 14.82 -7.55 5.05
C ASN A 195 14.57 -6.31 5.93
N TYR A 196 13.49 -5.54 5.68
CA TYR A 196 13.27 -4.22 6.27
C TYR A 196 11.89 -4.10 6.95
N PRO A 197 11.74 -3.16 7.90
CA PRO A 197 10.47 -2.96 8.59
C PRO A 197 9.37 -2.43 7.65
N SER A 198 8.11 -2.66 8.03
CA SER A 198 6.92 -2.30 7.23
C SER A 198 6.90 -0.83 6.79
N ASN A 199 7.30 0.11 7.65
CA ASN A 199 7.30 1.54 7.31
C ASN A 199 8.30 1.88 6.19
N TYR A 200 9.43 1.18 6.14
CA TYR A 200 10.42 1.34 5.07
C TYR A 200 9.85 0.79 3.75
N CYS A 201 9.24 -0.39 3.80
CA CYS A 201 8.58 -1.00 2.64
C CYS A 201 7.49 -0.08 2.07
N GLU A 202 6.63 0.46 2.93
CA GLU A 202 5.55 1.37 2.54
C GLU A 202 6.10 2.62 1.84
N SER A 203 7.13 3.25 2.41
CA SER A 203 7.79 4.41 1.81
C SER A 203 8.39 4.08 0.44
N LEU A 204 9.01 2.90 0.30
CA LEU A 204 9.60 2.47 -0.96
C LEU A 204 8.55 2.15 -2.04
N PHE A 205 7.44 1.51 -1.67
CA PHE A 205 6.31 1.27 -2.57
C PHE A 205 5.75 2.58 -3.11
N GLU A 206 5.52 3.56 -2.23
CA GLU A 206 4.99 4.86 -2.65
C GLU A 206 5.98 5.61 -3.54
N ARG A 207 7.30 5.48 -3.29
CA ARG A 207 8.33 6.03 -4.18
C ARG A 207 8.30 5.36 -5.56
N ALA A 208 8.22 4.03 -5.63
CA ALA A 208 8.11 3.31 -6.88
C ALA A 208 6.85 3.72 -7.66
N LEU A 209 5.73 3.94 -6.97
CA LEU A 209 4.47 4.37 -7.57
C LEU A 209 4.52 5.81 -8.11
N LEU A 210 5.32 6.70 -7.52
CA LEU A 210 5.54 8.03 -8.10
C LEU A 210 6.19 7.96 -9.48
N GLU A 211 7.03 6.96 -9.72
CA GLU A 211 7.77 6.80 -10.98
C GLU A 211 7.04 5.91 -11.99
N HIS A 212 6.35 4.87 -11.51
CA HIS A 212 5.69 3.84 -12.31
C HIS A 212 4.19 3.72 -12.02
N SER A 213 3.49 4.85 -11.84
CA SER A 213 2.06 4.86 -11.53
C SER A 213 1.16 4.20 -12.60
N ALA A 214 1.61 4.12 -13.85
CA ALA A 214 0.89 3.46 -14.94
C ALA A 214 1.02 1.92 -14.92
N GLU A 215 1.88 1.37 -14.06
CA GLU A 215 2.16 -0.07 -14.01
C GLU A 215 1.24 -0.80 -13.03
N SER A 216 0.25 -1.52 -13.56
CA SER A 216 -0.77 -2.24 -12.79
C SER A 216 -0.19 -3.23 -11.78
N SER A 217 0.83 -3.95 -12.22
CA SER A 217 1.52 -4.96 -11.43
C SER A 217 2.12 -4.41 -10.14
N LEU A 218 2.52 -3.14 -10.12
CA LEU A 218 3.08 -2.49 -8.93
C LEU A 218 1.99 -2.20 -7.88
N TRP A 219 0.84 -1.69 -8.33
CA TRP A 219 -0.33 -1.49 -7.47
C TRP A 219 -0.82 -2.79 -6.86
N TRP A 220 -0.86 -3.86 -7.65
CA TRP A 220 -1.27 -5.19 -7.18
C TRP A 220 -0.27 -5.76 -6.18
N MET A 221 1.03 -5.63 -6.46
CA MET A 221 2.08 -6.05 -5.53
C MET A 221 1.96 -5.31 -4.19
N TYR A 222 1.69 -4.00 -4.22
CA TYR A 222 1.53 -3.20 -3.02
C TYR A 222 0.26 -3.57 -2.24
N ALA A 223 -0.88 -3.71 -2.92
CA ALA A 223 -2.13 -4.12 -2.29
C ALA A 223 -2.02 -5.53 -1.67
N SER A 224 -1.39 -6.48 -2.38
CA SER A 224 -1.17 -7.84 -1.89
C SER A 224 -0.27 -7.86 -0.66
N TRP A 225 0.82 -7.06 -0.68
CA TRP A 225 1.66 -6.88 0.50
C TRP A 225 0.87 -6.31 1.68
N LEU A 226 0.02 -5.30 1.48
CA LEU A 226 -0.83 -4.73 2.54
C LEU A 226 -1.84 -5.75 3.10
N LEU A 227 -2.40 -6.62 2.26
CA LEU A 227 -3.24 -7.74 2.72
C LEU A 227 -2.47 -8.71 3.60
N ASN A 228 -1.25 -9.07 3.21
CA ASN A 228 -0.36 -9.94 3.99
C ASN A 228 0.05 -9.30 5.33
N GLN A 229 0.09 -7.97 5.41
CA GLN A 229 0.28 -7.21 6.65
C GLN A 229 -1.01 -7.04 7.47
N GLN A 230 -2.10 -7.72 7.11
CA GLN A 230 -3.42 -7.61 7.76
C GLN A 230 -3.99 -6.18 7.72
N LYS A 231 -3.72 -5.42 6.64
CA LYS A 231 -4.22 -4.05 6.42
C LYS A 231 -5.18 -3.98 5.23
N PRO A 232 -6.35 -4.67 5.26
CA PRO A 232 -7.25 -4.75 4.11
C PRO A 232 -7.83 -3.38 3.70
N MET A 233 -8.08 -2.49 4.66
CA MET A 233 -8.55 -1.13 4.35
C MET A 233 -7.51 -0.31 3.58
N ALA A 234 -6.22 -0.46 3.91
CA ALA A 234 -5.14 0.21 3.19
C ALA A 234 -4.98 -0.38 1.78
N ALA A 235 -5.01 -1.72 1.65
CA ALA A 235 -4.97 -2.39 0.34
C ALA A 235 -6.09 -1.89 -0.58
N ARG A 236 -7.31 -1.79 -0.04
CA ARG A 236 -8.47 -1.26 -0.76
C ARG A 236 -8.27 0.20 -1.18
N GLN A 237 -7.79 1.06 -0.28
CA GLN A 237 -7.49 2.45 -0.61
C GLN A 237 -6.41 2.58 -1.70
N THR A 238 -5.39 1.71 -1.67
CA THR A 238 -4.35 1.63 -2.69
C THR A 238 -4.95 1.31 -4.07
N LEU A 239 -5.85 0.32 -4.17
CA LEU A 239 -6.52 0.02 -5.44
C LEU A 239 -7.50 1.12 -5.89
N TYR A 240 -8.17 1.81 -4.97
CA TYR A 240 -8.97 2.98 -5.34
C TYR A 240 -8.11 4.10 -5.94
N ARG A 241 -6.91 4.33 -5.38
CA ARG A 241 -5.96 5.29 -5.94
C ARG A 241 -5.50 4.87 -7.34
N SER A 242 -5.26 3.57 -7.55
CA SER A 242 -4.76 3.07 -8.84
C SER A 242 -5.71 3.35 -10.01
N ILE A 243 -7.04 3.42 -9.79
CA ILE A 243 -8.01 3.75 -10.85
C ILE A 243 -7.68 5.08 -11.54
N LYS A 244 -7.18 6.07 -10.80
CA LYS A 244 -6.81 7.38 -11.37
C LYS A 244 -5.63 7.30 -12.34
N HIS A 245 -4.77 6.30 -12.19
CA HIS A 245 -3.53 6.14 -12.94
C HIS A 245 -3.62 5.04 -14.01
N LEU A 246 -4.44 4.02 -13.77
CA LEU A 246 -4.64 2.83 -14.60
C LEU A 246 -5.98 2.91 -15.35
N VAL A 247 -6.23 4.05 -15.98
CA VAL A 247 -7.48 4.30 -16.72
C VAL A 247 -7.71 3.14 -17.70
N GLN A 248 -8.94 2.59 -17.69
CA GLN A 248 -9.36 1.50 -18.59
C GLN A 248 -8.63 0.16 -18.40
N GLN A 249 -8.14 -0.16 -17.19
CA GLN A 249 -7.66 -1.50 -16.89
C GLN A 249 -8.67 -2.35 -16.13
N GLU A 250 -9.33 -3.26 -16.84
CA GLU A 250 -10.35 -4.18 -16.32
C GLU A 250 -9.85 -5.00 -15.13
N SER A 251 -8.62 -5.51 -15.20
CA SER A 251 -8.02 -6.36 -14.16
C SER A 251 -7.89 -5.66 -12.81
N THR A 252 -7.71 -4.34 -12.81
CA THR A 252 -7.67 -3.53 -11.58
C THR A 252 -9.07 -3.38 -10.98
N ILE A 253 -10.08 -3.12 -11.81
CA ILE A 253 -11.48 -3.03 -11.37
C ILE A 253 -11.96 -4.37 -10.83
N ALA A 254 -11.65 -5.45 -11.54
CA ALA A 254 -11.96 -6.81 -11.15
C ALA A 254 -11.46 -7.12 -9.73
N ARG A 255 -10.19 -6.81 -9.42
CA ARG A 255 -9.61 -7.02 -8.08
C ARG A 255 -10.22 -6.12 -7.01
N LEU A 256 -10.56 -4.87 -7.35
CA LEU A 256 -11.19 -3.96 -6.41
C LEU A 256 -12.61 -4.42 -6.04
N VAL A 257 -13.35 -4.94 -7.02
CA VAL A 257 -14.66 -5.58 -6.81
C VAL A 257 -14.53 -6.77 -5.88
N ASP A 258 -13.52 -7.62 -6.06
CA ASP A 258 -13.27 -8.74 -5.14
C ASP A 258 -13.03 -8.27 -3.69
N MET A 259 -12.30 -7.16 -3.51
CA MET A 259 -12.12 -6.58 -2.17
C MET A 259 -13.42 -6.03 -1.58
N GLU A 260 -14.28 -5.40 -2.39
CA GLU A 260 -15.56 -4.89 -1.90
C GLU A 260 -16.56 -6.01 -1.62
N LEU A 261 -16.55 -7.09 -2.41
CA LEU A 261 -17.28 -8.33 -2.14
C LEU A 261 -16.83 -8.97 -0.83
N TYR A 262 -15.52 -9.10 -0.61
CA TYR A 262 -14.95 -9.59 0.65
C TYR A 262 -15.37 -8.71 1.84
N ALA A 263 -15.41 -7.39 1.65
CA ALA A 263 -15.86 -6.43 2.65
C ALA A 263 -17.40 -6.36 2.80
N ARG A 264 -18.16 -7.17 2.04
CA ARG A 264 -19.63 -7.19 1.98
C ARG A 264 -20.28 -5.87 1.55
N ASN A 265 -19.57 -5.06 0.77
CA ASN A 265 -20.08 -3.80 0.20
C ASN A 265 -20.63 -4.03 -1.22
N TYR A 266 -21.66 -4.87 -1.35
CA TYR A 266 -22.18 -5.33 -2.63
C TYR A 266 -22.65 -4.19 -3.55
N LEU A 267 -23.35 -3.20 -3.01
CA LEU A 267 -23.81 -2.04 -3.78
C LEU A 267 -22.62 -1.24 -4.37
N LYS A 268 -21.56 -1.08 -3.59
CA LYS A 268 -20.37 -0.35 -4.05
C LYS A 268 -19.59 -1.14 -5.10
N ALA A 269 -19.56 -2.47 -4.98
CA ALA A 269 -19.00 -3.36 -6.00
C ALA A 269 -19.79 -3.26 -7.32
N ARG A 270 -21.12 -3.23 -7.23
CA ARG A 270 -22.03 -3.02 -8.37
C ARG A 270 -21.79 -1.67 -9.04
N ASP A 271 -21.79 -0.58 -8.25
CA ASP A 271 -21.59 0.78 -8.77
C ASP A 271 -20.23 0.93 -9.47
N LEU A 272 -19.18 0.27 -8.96
CA LEU A 272 -17.87 0.24 -9.59
C LEU A 272 -17.90 -0.43 -10.97
N LEU A 273 -18.60 -1.57 -11.09
CA LEU A 273 -18.70 -2.31 -12.35
C LEU A 273 -19.49 -1.52 -13.38
N LEU A 274 -20.68 -1.04 -13.01
CA LEU A 274 -21.56 -0.28 -13.90
C LEU A 274 -20.87 1.02 -14.34
N GLY A 275 -20.31 1.79 -13.40
CA GLY A 275 -19.60 3.03 -13.73
C GLY A 275 -18.39 2.82 -14.65
N TYR A 276 -17.69 1.68 -14.52
CA TYR A 276 -16.63 1.33 -15.45
C TYR A 276 -17.17 0.94 -16.83
N MET A 277 -18.15 0.03 -16.89
CA MET A 277 -18.76 -0.43 -18.15
C MET A 277 -19.37 0.73 -18.96
N GLU A 278 -20.06 1.66 -18.30
CA GLU A 278 -20.57 2.88 -18.92
C GLU A 278 -19.45 3.70 -19.57
N SER A 279 -18.30 3.82 -18.89
CA SER A 279 -17.14 4.59 -19.37
C SER A 279 -16.34 3.91 -20.49
N THR A 280 -16.45 2.58 -20.63
CA THR A 280 -15.71 1.76 -21.62
C THR A 280 -16.57 1.21 -22.74
N SER A 281 -17.80 1.72 -22.90
CA SER A 281 -18.82 1.25 -23.84
C SER A 281 -18.41 1.21 -25.34
N ASN A 282 -17.20 1.67 -25.69
CA ASN A 282 -16.61 1.58 -27.03
C ASN A 282 -15.46 0.57 -27.18
N SER A 283 -15.02 -0.10 -26.09
CA SER A 283 -13.83 -0.94 -26.09
C SER A 283 -14.13 -2.35 -25.53
N GLY A 284 -14.59 -3.24 -26.42
CA GLY A 284 -14.50 -4.70 -26.22
C GLY A 284 -15.40 -5.30 -25.13
N ASN A 285 -15.80 -6.55 -25.37
CA ASN A 285 -16.62 -7.33 -24.45
C ASN A 285 -15.84 -7.71 -23.18
N ASN A 286 -16.16 -7.06 -22.06
CA ASN A 286 -15.48 -7.27 -20.78
C ASN A 286 -16.08 -8.45 -20.01
N VAL A 287 -15.91 -9.66 -20.54
CA VAL A 287 -16.43 -10.91 -19.97
C VAL A 287 -16.13 -11.05 -18.47
N ILE A 288 -14.92 -10.71 -18.05
CA ILE A 288 -14.48 -10.79 -16.65
C ILE A 288 -15.31 -9.87 -15.75
N LEU A 289 -15.60 -8.66 -16.21
CA LEU A 289 -16.38 -7.69 -15.43
C LEU A 289 -17.84 -8.08 -15.39
N PHE A 290 -18.37 -8.64 -16.48
CA PHE A 290 -19.73 -9.12 -16.51
C PHE A 290 -19.95 -10.36 -15.62
N GLU A 291 -19.00 -11.30 -15.62
CA GLU A 291 -18.99 -12.41 -14.65
C GLU A 291 -19.11 -11.88 -13.22
N LYS A 292 -18.30 -10.88 -12.88
CA LYS A 292 -18.34 -10.25 -11.56
C LYS A 292 -19.64 -9.51 -11.28
N LEU A 293 -20.24 -8.88 -12.28
CA LEU A 293 -21.54 -8.21 -12.14
C LEU A 293 -22.61 -9.23 -11.78
N ILE A 294 -22.67 -10.36 -12.48
CA ILE A 294 -23.62 -11.44 -12.14
C ILE A 294 -23.37 -11.94 -10.72
N MET A 295 -22.12 -12.14 -10.31
CA MET A 295 -21.82 -12.57 -8.94
C MET A 295 -22.33 -11.57 -7.89
N VAL A 296 -22.18 -10.27 -8.15
CA VAL A 296 -22.71 -9.23 -7.26
C VAL A 296 -24.24 -9.25 -7.26
N GLU A 297 -24.87 -9.29 -8.43
CA GLU A 297 -26.34 -9.24 -8.57
C GLU A 297 -27.01 -10.48 -7.98
N LEU A 298 -26.42 -11.66 -8.11
CA LEU A 298 -26.91 -12.88 -7.46
C LEU A 298 -26.94 -12.77 -5.93
N VAL A 299 -26.01 -12.00 -5.34
CA VAL A 299 -25.99 -11.77 -3.90
C VAL A 299 -27.03 -10.71 -3.50
N VAL A 300 -27.22 -9.67 -4.31
CA VAL A 300 -28.17 -8.57 -4.02
C VAL A 300 -29.62 -9.00 -4.27
N HIS A 301 -29.86 -9.76 -5.34
CA HIS A 301 -31.17 -10.18 -5.85
C HIS A 301 -31.34 -11.70 -5.75
N ALA A 302 -30.90 -12.30 -4.64
CA ALA A 302 -30.88 -13.76 -4.46
C ALA A 302 -32.24 -14.48 -4.66
N ASN A 303 -33.36 -13.75 -4.58
CA ASN A 303 -34.72 -14.29 -4.73
C ASN A 303 -35.40 -13.88 -6.04
N ASP A 304 -34.74 -13.13 -6.92
CA ASP A 304 -35.30 -12.63 -8.18
C ASP A 304 -34.59 -13.27 -9.36
N GLU A 305 -34.90 -14.55 -9.60
CA GLU A 305 -34.33 -15.32 -10.70
C GLU A 305 -34.65 -14.67 -12.05
N GLY A 306 -35.86 -14.14 -12.23
CA GLY A 306 -36.29 -13.46 -13.45
C GLY A 306 -35.42 -12.26 -13.82
N TYR A 307 -35.02 -11.46 -12.82
CA TYR A 307 -34.09 -10.35 -13.01
C TYR A 307 -32.70 -10.82 -13.48
N ILE A 308 -32.11 -11.79 -12.77
CA ILE A 308 -30.78 -12.32 -13.11
C ILE A 308 -30.77 -12.92 -14.53
N LEU A 309 -31.88 -13.57 -14.89
CA LEU A 309 -32.09 -14.11 -16.23
C LEU A 309 -32.16 -13.04 -17.31
N GLY A 310 -32.87 -11.95 -17.04
CA GLY A 310 -32.92 -10.78 -17.92
C GLY A 310 -31.51 -10.26 -18.17
N LEU A 311 -30.75 -10.03 -17.09
CA LEU A 311 -29.38 -9.52 -17.18
C LEU A 311 -28.47 -10.43 -18.02
N PHE A 312 -28.55 -11.75 -17.82
CA PHE A 312 -27.77 -12.70 -18.61
C PHE A 312 -28.15 -12.67 -20.10
N LYS A 313 -29.45 -12.59 -20.41
CA LYS A 313 -29.93 -12.48 -21.79
C LYS A 313 -29.45 -11.20 -22.46
N ASP A 314 -29.49 -10.08 -21.75
CA ASP A 314 -29.03 -8.78 -22.26
C ASP A 314 -27.55 -8.84 -22.65
N PHE A 315 -26.70 -9.42 -21.80
CA PHE A 315 -25.28 -9.61 -22.12
C PHE A 315 -25.01 -10.55 -23.28
N LEU A 316 -25.75 -11.64 -23.39
CA LEU A 316 -25.61 -12.54 -24.54
C LEU A 316 -25.98 -11.87 -25.86
N ASN A 317 -26.87 -10.88 -25.83
CA ASN A 317 -27.21 -10.08 -27.01
C ASN A 317 -26.12 -9.06 -27.35
N GLU A 318 -25.34 -8.60 -26.37
CA GLU A 318 -24.21 -7.70 -26.56
C GLU A 318 -22.94 -8.41 -27.05
N LEU A 319 -22.76 -9.70 -26.68
CA LEU A 319 -21.65 -10.52 -27.15
C LEU A 319 -21.78 -10.87 -28.66
N GLY A 320 -20.69 -10.70 -29.40
CA GLY A 320 -20.61 -11.15 -30.80
C GLY A 320 -20.57 -12.68 -30.91
N ALA A 321 -21.18 -13.25 -31.97
CA ALA A 321 -21.44 -14.68 -32.10
C ALA A 321 -20.21 -15.62 -31.91
N GLU A 322 -18.99 -15.17 -32.21
CA GLU A 322 -17.76 -15.95 -32.04
C GLU A 322 -17.24 -16.00 -30.59
N GLU A 323 -17.47 -14.96 -29.78
CA GLU A 323 -17.00 -14.88 -28.39
C GLU A 323 -17.97 -15.54 -27.39
N VAL A 324 -19.19 -15.79 -27.86
CA VAL A 324 -20.30 -16.36 -27.09
C VAL A 324 -19.99 -17.79 -26.64
N GLU A 325 -19.34 -18.62 -27.46
CA GLU A 325 -19.17 -20.04 -27.15
C GLU A 325 -18.21 -20.31 -25.98
N ASP A 326 -17.02 -19.69 -25.99
CA ASP A 326 -16.04 -19.85 -24.91
C ASP A 326 -16.51 -19.17 -23.61
N THR A 327 -17.19 -18.02 -23.76
CA THR A 327 -17.72 -17.24 -22.64
C THR A 327 -18.89 -17.92 -21.95
N ILE A 328 -19.85 -18.48 -22.71
CA ILE A 328 -20.98 -19.20 -22.12
C ILE A 328 -20.48 -20.44 -21.39
N GLY A 329 -19.52 -21.19 -21.96
CA GLY A 329 -19.02 -22.41 -21.32
C GLY A 329 -18.41 -22.12 -19.94
N TYR A 330 -17.61 -21.06 -19.88
CA TYR A 330 -17.00 -20.58 -18.65
C TYR A 330 -18.03 -20.03 -17.64
N ILE A 331 -18.98 -19.19 -18.08
CA ILE A 331 -20.01 -18.63 -17.19
C ILE A 331 -20.96 -19.73 -16.71
N CYS A 332 -21.44 -20.63 -17.58
CA CYS A 332 -22.30 -21.74 -17.19
C CYS A 332 -21.59 -22.71 -16.24
N TYR A 333 -20.29 -22.97 -16.41
CA TYR A 333 -19.52 -23.73 -15.43
C TYR A 333 -19.50 -23.02 -14.07
N ARG A 334 -19.21 -21.71 -14.03
CA ARG A 334 -19.16 -20.93 -12.79
C ARG A 334 -20.52 -20.79 -12.12
N LEU A 335 -21.59 -20.62 -12.91
CA LEU A 335 -22.98 -20.59 -12.45
C LEU A 335 -23.47 -21.97 -12.00
N SER A 336 -22.98 -23.06 -12.58
CA SER A 336 -23.35 -24.41 -12.14
C SER A 336 -22.87 -24.73 -10.72
N LEU A 337 -21.83 -24.03 -10.24
CA LEU A 337 -21.37 -24.08 -8.85
C LEU A 337 -22.32 -23.36 -7.89
N ILE A 338 -23.27 -22.57 -8.41
CA ILE A 338 -24.29 -21.87 -7.64
C ILE A 338 -25.54 -22.77 -7.65
N GLN A 339 -25.78 -23.44 -6.52
CA GLN A 339 -26.78 -24.51 -6.39
C GLN A 339 -28.23 -24.07 -6.67
N SER A 340 -28.51 -22.77 -6.77
CA SER A 340 -29.86 -22.20 -6.84
C SER A 340 -30.41 -21.93 -8.25
N ILE A 341 -29.66 -22.17 -9.33
CA ILE A 341 -30.15 -21.86 -10.68
C ILE A 341 -31.03 -22.99 -11.22
N ASP A 342 -32.24 -22.65 -11.66
CA ASP A 342 -33.23 -23.58 -12.22
C ASP A 342 -32.66 -24.49 -13.35
N VAL A 343 -33.03 -25.76 -13.31
CA VAL A 343 -32.57 -26.82 -14.21
C VAL A 343 -33.13 -26.61 -15.63
N GLU A 344 -34.33 -26.06 -15.76
CA GLU A 344 -34.98 -25.81 -17.06
C GLU A 344 -34.24 -24.74 -17.86
N LEU A 345 -33.83 -23.66 -17.20
CA LEU A 345 -33.00 -22.62 -17.81
C LEU A 345 -31.65 -23.16 -18.28
N ARG A 346 -30.98 -23.97 -17.45
CA ARG A 346 -29.71 -24.60 -17.84
C ARG A 346 -29.91 -25.40 -19.13
N HIS A 347 -31.04 -26.09 -19.25
CA HIS A 347 -31.39 -26.85 -20.45
C HIS A 347 -31.69 -25.95 -21.66
N GLU A 348 -32.42 -24.84 -21.50
CA GLU A 348 -32.69 -23.89 -22.59
C GLU A 348 -31.41 -23.27 -23.16
N LEU A 349 -30.50 -22.81 -22.28
CA LEU A 349 -29.19 -22.27 -22.69
C LEU A 349 -28.34 -23.33 -23.39
N ILE A 350 -28.34 -24.56 -22.88
CA ILE A 350 -27.66 -25.69 -23.53
C ILE A 350 -28.24 -25.94 -24.91
N MET A 351 -29.56 -25.99 -25.07
CA MET A 351 -30.20 -26.28 -26.36
C MET A 351 -30.01 -25.14 -27.38
N LYS A 352 -30.01 -23.89 -26.94
CA LYS A 352 -29.84 -22.71 -27.80
C LYS A 352 -28.42 -22.56 -28.36
N TYR A 353 -27.39 -23.00 -27.61
CA TYR A 353 -25.97 -22.81 -27.97
C TYR A 353 -25.21 -24.13 -28.25
N SER A 354 -25.85 -25.30 -28.14
CA SER A 354 -25.24 -26.61 -28.45
C SER A 354 -25.19 -26.95 -29.94
N SER A 355 -25.94 -26.23 -30.79
CA SER A 355 -26.00 -26.49 -32.22
C SER A 355 -24.73 -26.06 -32.98
N ASN A 356 -23.88 -25.20 -32.41
CA ASN A 356 -22.67 -24.68 -33.05
C ASN A 356 -21.34 -24.98 -32.32
N SER A 357 -21.35 -25.53 -31.11
CA SER A 357 -20.18 -25.50 -30.22
C SER A 357 -19.23 -26.71 -30.26
N SER A 358 -17.96 -26.45 -29.93
CA SER A 358 -16.84 -27.40 -29.90
C SER A 358 -17.04 -28.56 -28.89
N SER A 359 -16.27 -29.64 -29.05
CA SER A 359 -16.33 -30.86 -28.21
C SER A 359 -16.11 -30.62 -26.71
N PHE A 360 -15.47 -29.52 -26.32
CA PHE A 360 -15.25 -29.15 -24.91
C PHE A 360 -16.56 -28.71 -24.24
N TYR A 361 -17.43 -28.01 -24.97
CA TYR A 361 -18.73 -27.56 -24.49
C TYR A 361 -19.65 -28.76 -24.18
N LYS A 362 -19.60 -29.79 -25.02
CA LYS A 362 -20.32 -31.06 -24.81
C LYS A 362 -19.83 -31.80 -23.56
N LEU A 363 -18.54 -31.71 -23.23
CA LEU A 363 -17.96 -32.30 -22.01
C LEU A 363 -18.35 -31.55 -20.74
N ALA A 364 -18.33 -30.21 -20.77
CA ALA A 364 -18.81 -29.39 -19.65
C ALA A 364 -20.31 -29.61 -19.40
N ILE A 365 -21.12 -29.70 -20.46
CA ILE A 365 -22.53 -30.06 -20.39
C ILE A 365 -22.71 -31.46 -19.80
N CYS A 366 -21.95 -32.46 -20.26
CA CYS A 366 -22.01 -33.82 -19.72
C CYS A 366 -21.63 -33.86 -18.23
N TYR A 367 -20.60 -33.13 -17.81
CA TYR A 367 -20.19 -33.03 -16.42
C TYR A 367 -21.26 -32.38 -15.54
N ILE A 368 -21.82 -31.25 -15.97
CA ILE A 368 -22.92 -30.56 -15.29
C ILE A 368 -24.16 -31.48 -15.22
N THR A 369 -24.48 -32.19 -16.29
CA THR A 369 -25.58 -33.17 -16.34
C THR A 369 -25.34 -34.37 -15.41
N GLN A 370 -24.08 -34.78 -15.23
CA GLN A 370 -23.69 -35.85 -14.32
C GLN A 370 -23.75 -35.42 -12.85
N GLN A 371 -23.36 -34.18 -12.54
CA GLN A 371 -23.54 -33.58 -11.21
C GLN A 371 -25.03 -33.45 -10.85
N LEU A 372 -25.87 -33.04 -11.81
CA LEU A 372 -27.33 -32.95 -11.66
C LEU A 372 -27.99 -34.31 -11.33
N LYS A 373 -27.45 -35.41 -11.84
CA LYS A 373 -27.92 -36.77 -11.49
C LYS A 373 -27.49 -37.22 -10.09
N GLN A 374 -26.43 -36.62 -9.54
CA GLN A 374 -25.92 -36.93 -8.21
C GLN A 374 -26.57 -36.06 -7.12
N SER A 375 -27.10 -34.88 -7.47
CA SER A 375 -27.85 -33.99 -6.57
C SER A 375 -29.36 -34.29 -6.59
N GLN A 376 -29.76 -35.47 -6.08
CA GLN A 376 -31.10 -35.69 -5.49
C GLN A 376 -31.00 -35.57 -3.96
N PRO A 377 -32.06 -35.14 -3.26
CA PRO A 377 -31.92 -34.22 -2.12
C PRO A 377 -31.33 -34.89 -0.88
N ALA A 378 -30.18 -34.39 -0.43
CA ALA A 378 -29.81 -34.44 0.98
C ALA A 378 -30.56 -33.31 1.70
N THR A 379 -31.23 -33.64 2.80
CA THR A 379 -32.26 -32.87 3.51
C THR A 379 -31.79 -31.63 4.27
N GLU A 380 -30.68 -30.98 3.90
CA GLU A 380 -30.29 -29.70 4.50
C GLU A 380 -29.65 -28.75 3.48
N PRO A 381 -30.07 -27.46 3.43
CA PRO A 381 -29.40 -26.47 2.60
C PRO A 381 -28.01 -26.18 3.17
N GLN A 382 -26.97 -26.73 2.53
CA GLN A 382 -25.61 -26.34 2.84
C GLN A 382 -25.37 -24.91 2.36
N LYS A 383 -24.95 -24.03 3.28
CA LYS A 383 -24.53 -22.66 2.94
C LYS A 383 -23.36 -22.71 1.95
N PRO A 384 -23.32 -21.82 0.95
CA PRO A 384 -22.23 -21.76 -0.01
C PRO A 384 -20.88 -21.57 0.70
N ASN A 385 -19.92 -22.46 0.40
CA ASN A 385 -18.59 -22.44 0.98
C ASN A 385 -17.70 -21.46 0.21
N PHE A 386 -17.74 -20.19 0.62
CA PHE A 386 -16.99 -19.09 0.01
C PHE A 386 -15.46 -19.23 0.05
N ASN A 387 -14.91 -20.16 0.86
CA ASN A 387 -13.46 -20.35 0.93
C ASN A 387 -12.86 -20.94 -0.35
N LEU A 388 -13.62 -21.72 -1.13
CA LEU A 388 -13.15 -22.30 -2.40
C LEU A 388 -13.00 -21.24 -3.51
N LEU A 389 -13.79 -20.17 -3.47
CA LEU A 389 -13.76 -19.09 -4.46
C LEU A 389 -12.52 -18.19 -4.33
N ILE A 390 -11.96 -18.09 -3.13
CA ILE A 390 -10.78 -17.25 -2.85
C ILE A 390 -9.48 -17.99 -3.21
N GLU A 391 -9.42 -19.31 -3.02
CA GLU A 391 -8.21 -20.11 -3.30
C GLU A 391 -7.90 -20.27 -4.79
N THR A 392 -8.84 -19.98 -5.69
CA THR A 392 -8.60 -20.07 -7.14
C THR A 392 -7.94 -18.82 -7.75
N TYR A 393 -7.78 -17.74 -6.96
CA TYR A 393 -7.31 -16.42 -7.42
C TYR A 393 -6.06 -15.89 -6.69
N LEU A 394 -5.44 -16.71 -5.82
CA LEU A 394 -4.07 -16.51 -5.33
C LEU A 394 -3.09 -17.34 -6.16
#